data_AF-A0A133ULR8-F1
#
_entry.id   AF-A0A133ULR8-F1
#
_cell.length_a   1.000
_cell.length_b   1.000
_cell.length_c   1.000
_cell.angle_alpha   90.00
_cell.angle_beta   90.00
_cell.angle_gamma   90.00
#
_symmetry.space_group_name_H-M   'P 1'
#
loop_
_entity.id
_entity.type
_entity.pdbx_description
1 polymer ?
#
loop_
_entity_poly.entity_id
_entity_poly.type
_entity_poly.pdbx_seq_one_letter_code
_entity_poly.pdbx_strand_id
1 'polypeptide(L)' 'MQSLRDVSKGIAVGSGIAFSVIAGGFIGYKLGQTVDLGPVGLIVGLLLGLVAALRGVIKAFSEESES' A
#
# COMPACT_ATOMS: atom_id res chain seq x y z
N MET A 1 9.13 -22.64 -16.41
CA MET A 1 8.89 -22.27 -14.99
C MET A 1 8.98 -20.76 -14.70
N GLN A 2 9.43 -19.90 -15.63
CA GLN A 2 9.48 -18.43 -15.41
C GLN A 2 8.10 -17.78 -15.24
N SER A 3 7.11 -18.14 -16.07
CA SER A 3 5.75 -17.58 -16.01
C SER A 3 5.05 -17.71 -14.64
N LEU A 4 5.25 -18.82 -13.92
CA LEU A 4 4.65 -19.00 -12.59
C LEU A 4 5.30 -18.11 -11.52
N ARG A 5 6.59 -17.78 -11.64
CA ARG A 5 7.27 -16.84 -10.74
C ARG A 5 6.82 -15.41 -10.97
N ASP A 6 6.64 -15.00 -12.22
CA ASP A 6 6.19 -13.64 -12.54
C ASP A 6 4.75 -13.39 -12.06
N VAL A 7 3.87 -14.39 -12.22
CA VAL A 7 2.50 -14.33 -11.67
C VAL A 7 2.53 -14.31 -10.15
N SER A 8 3.38 -15.11 -9.50
CA SER A 8 3.50 -15.12 -8.03
C SER A 8 4.03 -13.80 -7.48
N LYS A 9 5.03 -13.19 -8.13
CA LYS A 9 5.53 -11.85 -7.79
C LYS A 9 4.45 -10.78 -8.01
N GLY A 10 3.70 -10.85 -9.11
CA GLY A 10 2.60 -9.94 -9.38
C GLY A 10 1.47 -10.01 -8.33
N ILE A 11 1.12 -11.22 -7.88
CA ILE A 11 0.13 -11.43 -6.83
C ILE A 11 0.63 -10.94 -5.47
N ALA A 12 1.88 -11.24 -5.12
CA ALA A 12 2.47 -10.81 -3.84
C ALA A 12 2.57 -9.28 -3.75
N VAL A 13 3.02 -8.63 -4.83
CA VAL A 13 3.07 -7.16 -4.92
C VAL A 13 1.66 -6.57 -4.89
N GLY A 14 0.74 -7.13 -5.67
CA GLY A 14 -0.66 -6.68 -5.72
C GLY A 14 -1.37 -6.79 -4.36
N SER A 15 -1.18 -7.89 -3.63
CA SER A 15 -1.77 -8.08 -2.31
C SER A 15 -1.18 -7.14 -1.26
N GLY A 16 0.13 -6.89 -1.32
CA GLY A 16 0.81 -5.93 -0.44
C GLY A 16 0.30 -4.51 -0.63
N ILE A 17 0.11 -4.09 -1.89
CA ILE A 17 -0.46 -2.77 -2.21
C ILE A 17 -1.88 -2.66 -1.69
N ALA A 18 -2.75 -3.63 -1.99
CA ALA A 18 -4.13 -3.62 -1.55
C ALA A 18 -4.25 -3.57 -0.02
N PHE A 19 -3.45 -4.36 0.70
CA PHE A 19 -3.42 -4.37 2.15
C PHE A 19 -2.99 -3.00 2.71
N SER A 20 -1.92 -2.42 2.18
CA SER A 20 -1.40 -1.13 2.64
C SER A 20 -2.37 0.02 2.37
N VAL A 21 -3.07 0.02 1.24
CA VAL A 21 -4.13 1.00 0.92
C VAL A 21 -5.28 0.88 1.91
N ILE A 22 -5.80 -0.34 2.13
CA ILE A 22 -6.91 -0.57 3.06
C ILE A 22 -6.52 -0.18 4.49
N ALA A 23 -5.32 -0.55 4.93
CA ALA A 23 -4.80 -0.19 6.26
C ALA A 23 -4.68 1.33 6.42
N GLY A 24 -4.10 2.03 5.43
CA GLY A 24 -4.01 3.49 5.42
C GLY A 24 -5.38 4.16 5.47
N GLY A 25 -6.32 3.68 4.65
CA GLY A 25 -7.71 4.17 4.63
C GLY A 25 -8.44 3.98 5.96
N PHE A 26 -8.28 2.82 6.59
CA PHE A 26 -8.88 2.53 7.90
C PHE A 26 -8.30 3.44 9.00
N ILE A 27 -6.97 3.60 9.03
CA ILE A 27 -6.30 4.49 10.00
C ILE A 27 -6.73 5.93 9.78
N GLY A 28 -6.73 6.41 8.53
CA GLY A 28 -7.14 7.77 8.19
C GLY A 28 -8.61 8.02 8.49
N TYR A 29 -9.50 7.05 8.28
CA TYR A 29 -10.90 7.15 8.66
C TYR A 29 -11.08 7.29 10.16
N LYS A 30 -10.38 6.44 10.95
CA LYS A 30 -10.40 6.53 12.41
C LYS A 30 -9.85 7.87 12.90
N LEU A 31 -8.74 8.35 12.34
CA LEU A 31 -8.20 9.68 12.65
C LEU A 31 -9.21 10.77 12.29
N GLY A 32 -9.80 10.70 11.09
CA GLY A 32 -10.78 11.68 10.60
C GLY A 32 -12.02 11.80 11.48
N GLN A 33 -12.46 10.70 12.10
CA GLN A 33 -13.50 10.72 13.12
C GLN A 33 -13.05 11.39 14.42
N THR A 34 -11.79 11.20 14.82
CA THR A 34 -11.22 11.80 16.05
C THR A 34 -10.95 13.30 15.91
N VAL A 35 -10.58 13.77 14.72
CA VAL A 35 -10.26 15.18 14.45
C VAL A 35 -11.36 15.96 13.71
N ASP A 36 -12.58 15.41 13.65
CA ASP A 36 -13.76 16.03 13.00
C ASP A 36 -13.56 16.37 11.50
N LEU A 37 -12.61 15.70 10.83
CA LEU A 37 -12.38 15.81 9.39
C LEU A 37 -13.36 14.97 8.56
N GLY A 38 -14.12 14.08 9.20
CA GLY A 38 -15.14 13.26 8.56
C GLY A 38 -14.57 12.41 7.40
N PRO A 39 -15.21 12.39 6.22
CA PRO A 39 -14.78 11.59 5.07
C PRO A 39 -13.38 11.94 4.54
N VAL A 40 -12.90 13.16 4.81
CA VAL A 40 -11.60 13.64 4.34
C VAL A 40 -10.47 12.81 4.93
N GLY A 41 -10.59 12.39 6.20
CA GLY A 41 -9.60 11.53 6.84
C GLY A 41 -9.43 10.18 6.14
N LEU A 42 -10.52 9.59 5.65
CA LEU A 42 -10.49 8.34 4.88
C LEU A 42 -9.76 8.51 3.55
N ILE A 43 -10.04 9.61 2.83
CA ILE A 43 -9.40 9.90 1.54
C ILE A 43 -7.90 10.10 1.73
N VAL A 44 -7.50 10.92 2.71
CA VAL A 44 -6.08 11.16 3.03
C VAL A 44 -5.39 9.86 3.46
N GLY A 45 -6.05 9.04 4.28
CA GLY A 45 -5.56 7.74 4.70
C GLY A 45 -5.32 6.78 3.53
N LEU A 46 -6.27 6.67 2.59
CA LEU A 46 -6.13 5.83 1.40
C LEU A 46 -4.96 6.28 0.53
N LEU A 47 -4.80 7.59 0.33
CA LEU A 47 -3.68 8.15 -0.44
C LEU A 47 -2.34 7.88 0.24
N LEU A 48 -2.25 8.06 1.56
CA LEU A 48 -1.03 7.74 2.32
C LEU A 48 -0.71 6.24 2.28
N GLY A 49 -1.73 5.38 2.39
CA GLY A 49 -1.59 3.92 2.27
C GLY A 49 -1.09 3.48 0.88
N LEU A 50 -1.55 4.17 -0.18
CA LEU A 50 -1.09 3.95 -1.55
C LEU A 50 0.35 4.42 -1.75
N VAL A 51 0.72 5.59 -1.24
CA VAL A 51 2.09 6.10 -1.32
C VAL A 51 3.05 5.19 -0.56
N ALA A 52 2.67 4.73 0.64
CA ALA A 52 3.46 3.77 1.42
C ALA A 52 3.65 2.45 0.68
N ALA A 53 2.59 1.94 0.04
CA ALA A 53 2.65 0.75 -0.79
C ALA A 53 3.64 0.91 -1.94
N LEU A 54 3.53 1.99 -2.72
CA LEU A 54 4.42 2.28 -3.83
C LEU A 54 5.88 2.42 -3.36
N ARG A 55 6.12 3.08 -2.22
CA ARG A 55 7.46 3.20 -1.64
C ARG A 55 8.03 1.84 -1.24
N GLY A 56 7.22 0.97 -0.65
CA GLY A 56 7.61 -0.39 -0.28
C GLY A 56 7.95 -1.23 -1.51
N VAL A 57 7.17 -1.11 -2.57
CA VAL A 57 7.42 -1.77 -3.86
C VAL A 57 8.72 -1.27 -4.48
N ILE A 58 8.91 0.06 -4.60
CA ILE A 58 10.15 0.64 -5.15
C ILE A 58 11.36 0.19 -4.33
N LYS A 59 11.27 0.23 -3.00
CA LYS A 59 12.37 -0.20 -2.12
C LYS A 59 12.70 -1.69 -2.32
N ALA A 60 11.69 -2.55 -2.40
CA ALA A 60 11.89 -3.98 -2.65
C ALA A 60 12.58 -4.24 -4.00
N PHE A 61 12.22 -3.49 -5.04
CA PHE A 61 12.89 -3.57 -6.34
C PHE A 61 14.31 -2.98 -6.34
N SER A 62 14.58 -1.94 -5.54
CA SER A 62 15.93 -1.38 -5.39
C SER A 62 16.86 -2.32 -4.61
N GLU A 63 16.40 -2.95 -3.53
CA GLU A 63 17.20 -3.92 -2.76
C GLU A 63 17.49 -5.20 -3.57
N GLU A 64 16.61 -5.60 -4.50
CA GLU A 64 16.84 -6.75 -5.40
C GLU A 64 17.90 -6.45 -6.49
N SER A 65 18.32 -5.19 -6.66
CA SER A 65 19.34 -4.77 -7.65
C SER A 65 20.76 -4.60 -7.10
N GLU A 66 20.94 -4.63 -5.78
CA GLU A 66 22.25 -4.59 -5.11
C GLU A 66 22.79 -5.98 -4.69
N SER A 67 22.07 -7.06 -5.01
CA SER A 67 22.45 -8.44 -4.64
C SER A 67 22.97 -9.28 -5.79
#